data_AF-A0A947PYK7-F1
#
_entry.id   AF-A0A947PYK7-F1
#
_cell.length_a   1.000
_cell.length_b   1.000
_cell.length_c   1.000
_cell.angle_alpha   90.00
_cell.angle_beta   90.00
_cell.angle_gamma   90.00
#
_symmetry.space_group_name_H-M   'P 1'
#
loop_
_entity.id
_entity.type
_entity.pdbx_description
1 polymer ?
#
loop_
_entity_poly.entity_id
_entity_poly.type
_entity_poly.pdbx_seq_one_letter_code
_entity_poly.pdbx_strand_id
1 'polypeptide(L)'
;MDLTMQKLSADDRTRLRTDFVVPLILSQMCAGLEPLDDVAEYTIHDIIGDLKPDCGLLCLALCASEIAAYYPHAPIAGTLALESERIIAEFGSLWLHHSTGLQAQNDIRTIRESLVHIPEDLEVLADLLDATQATLDEADITGRTLCDMMALQARAHAESAEDELHNINLMPLPRAATEQAKIIPFPARH
;
A
#
# COMPACT_ATOMS: atom_id res chain seq x y z
N MET A 1 16.63 18.59 10.43
CA MET A 1 16.07 17.79 11.54
C MET A 1 16.04 16.38 11.00
N ASP A 2 16.83 15.48 11.56
CA ASP A 2 16.90 14.08 11.11
C ASP A 2 15.53 13.43 11.31
N LEU A 3 14.86 13.11 10.20
CA LEU A 3 13.75 12.16 10.18
C LEU A 3 14.37 10.77 10.29
N THR A 4 14.80 10.39 11.50
CA THR A 4 14.94 8.97 11.83
C THR A 4 13.60 8.31 11.54
N MET A 5 13.54 7.42 10.54
CA MET A 5 12.39 6.55 10.26
C MET A 5 11.78 6.10 11.59
N GLN A 6 10.66 6.71 11.96
CA GLN A 6 10.09 6.47 13.27
C GLN A 6 9.48 5.08 13.23
N LYS A 7 10.10 4.14 13.95
CA LYS A 7 9.63 2.75 14.00
C LYS A 7 8.17 2.74 14.43
N LEU A 8 7.29 2.23 13.55
CA LEU A 8 5.86 2.10 13.82
C LEU A 8 5.63 1.31 15.11
N SER A 9 4.79 1.84 16.00
CA SER A 9 4.37 1.10 17.19
C SER A 9 3.41 -0.04 16.81
N ALA A 10 3.17 -0.96 17.76
CA ALA A 10 2.18 -2.02 17.56
C ALA A 10 0.75 -1.46 17.38
N ASP A 11 0.45 -0.33 18.05
CA ASP A 11 -0.84 0.36 17.95
C ASP A 11 -1.00 1.01 16.57
N ASP A 12 0.07 1.61 16.04
CA ASP A 12 0.09 2.20 14.69
C ASP A 12 -0.17 1.15 13.61
N ARG A 13 0.44 -0.03 13.75
CA ARG A 13 0.22 -1.17 12.83
C ARG A 13 -1.19 -1.70 12.90
N THR A 14 -1.74 -1.79 14.11
CA THR A 14 -3.14 -2.21 14.31
C THR A 14 -4.06 -1.22 13.62
N ARG A 15 -3.79 0.08 13.77
CA ARG A 15 -4.57 1.15 13.14
C ARG A 15 -4.50 1.11 11.61
N LEU A 16 -3.32 0.90 11.04
CA LEU A 16 -3.19 0.72 9.59
C LEU A 16 -4.04 -0.46 9.10
N ARG A 17 -4.02 -1.58 9.80
CA ARG A 17 -4.83 -2.76 9.47
C ARG A 17 -6.33 -2.56 9.64
N THR A 18 -6.77 -1.65 10.52
CA THR A 18 -8.20 -1.32 10.66
C THR A 18 -8.67 -0.32 9.62
N ASP A 19 -7.78 0.57 9.18
CA ASP A 19 -8.12 1.61 8.21
C ASP A 19 -8.18 1.06 6.77
N PHE A 20 -7.44 -0.03 6.49
CA PHE A 20 -7.60 -0.82 5.27
C PHE A 20 -8.40 -2.09 5.55
N VAL A 21 -9.60 -2.22 4.96
CA VAL A 21 -10.47 -3.38 5.20
C VAL A 21 -9.96 -4.67 4.55
N VAL A 22 -9.25 -4.55 3.42
CA VAL A 22 -8.84 -5.72 2.61
C VAL A 22 -7.84 -6.64 3.32
N PRO A 23 -6.76 -6.15 3.96
CA PRO A 23 -5.86 -7.01 4.73
C PRO A 23 -6.58 -7.86 5.80
N LEU A 24 -7.61 -7.32 6.44
CA LEU A 24 -8.40 -8.06 7.43
C LEU A 24 -9.21 -9.18 6.77
N ILE A 25 -9.89 -8.90 5.66
CA ILE A 25 -10.65 -9.89 4.89
C ILE A 25 -9.71 -10.99 4.41
N LEU A 26 -8.54 -10.63 3.88
CA LEU A 26 -7.54 -11.59 3.39
C LEU A 26 -7.05 -12.51 4.51
N SER A 27 -6.79 -11.97 5.70
CA SER A 27 -6.41 -12.74 6.88
C SER A 27 -7.49 -13.78 7.25
N GLN A 28 -8.77 -13.41 7.15
CA GLN A 28 -9.90 -14.30 7.38
C GLN A 28 -10.03 -15.39 6.30
N MET A 29 -9.79 -15.05 5.03
CA MET A 29 -9.80 -16.00 3.91
C MET A 29 -8.68 -17.01 4.03
N CYS A 30 -7.46 -16.55 4.32
CA CYS A 30 -6.33 -17.42 4.62
C CYS A 30 -6.68 -18.39 5.75
N ALA A 31 -7.27 -17.88 6.85
CA ALA A 31 -7.71 -18.71 7.98
C ALA A 31 -8.89 -19.66 7.68
N GLY A 32 -9.46 -19.63 6.48
CA GLY A 32 -10.64 -20.42 6.09
C GLY A 32 -11.92 -20.01 6.82
N LEU A 33 -11.97 -18.79 7.35
CA LEU A 33 -13.13 -18.24 8.05
C LEU A 33 -14.14 -17.59 7.08
N GLU A 34 -13.63 -17.06 5.97
CA GLU A 34 -14.43 -16.49 4.88
C GLU A 34 -14.07 -17.21 3.57
N PRO A 35 -15.06 -17.58 2.74
CA PRO A 35 -14.78 -18.19 1.45
C PRO A 35 -14.21 -17.15 0.47
N LEU A 36 -13.25 -17.59 -0.34
CA LEU A 36 -12.84 -16.86 -1.54
C LEU A 36 -13.70 -17.36 -2.71
N ASP A 37 -14.81 -16.67 -2.97
CA ASP A 37 -15.70 -16.89 -4.11
C ASP A 37 -15.63 -15.72 -5.10
N ASP A 38 -16.23 -15.86 -6.27
CA ASP A 38 -16.22 -14.85 -7.33
C ASP A 38 -16.70 -13.46 -6.85
N VAL A 39 -17.61 -13.41 -5.86
CA VAL A 39 -18.12 -12.16 -5.30
C VAL A 39 -17.06 -11.49 -4.43
N ALA A 40 -16.39 -12.28 -3.59
CA ALA A 40 -15.32 -11.82 -2.74
C ALA A 40 -14.10 -11.37 -3.58
N GLU A 41 -13.75 -12.13 -4.63
CA GLU A 41 -12.70 -11.77 -5.59
C GLU A 41 -12.99 -10.41 -6.25
N TYR A 42 -14.20 -10.24 -6.80
CA TYR A 42 -14.63 -8.98 -7.41
C TYR A 42 -14.59 -7.82 -6.41
N THR A 43 -15.11 -8.03 -5.20
CA THR A 43 -15.19 -6.98 -4.18
C THR A 43 -13.80 -6.52 -3.73
N ILE A 44 -12.87 -7.45 -3.55
CA ILE A 44 -11.48 -7.13 -3.21
C ILE A 44 -10.82 -6.33 -4.36
N HIS A 45 -11.03 -6.75 -5.60
CA HIS A 45 -10.53 -6.05 -6.77
C HIS A 45 -11.06 -4.60 -6.86
N ASP A 46 -12.36 -4.40 -6.63
CA ASP A 46 -13.01 -3.09 -6.66
C ASP A 46 -12.46 -2.16 -5.56
N ILE A 47 -12.38 -2.67 -4.32
CA ILE A 47 -11.87 -1.89 -3.18
C ILE A 47 -10.41 -1.48 -3.39
N ILE A 48 -9.54 -2.39 -3.83
CA ILE A 48 -8.13 -2.04 -4.05
C ILE A 48 -7.99 -1.13 -5.28
N GLY A 49 -8.75 -1.37 -6.35
CA GLY A 49 -8.68 -0.59 -7.59
C GLY A 49 -9.07 0.88 -7.40
N ASP A 50 -9.95 1.17 -6.44
CA ASP A 50 -10.37 2.54 -6.11
C ASP A 50 -9.34 3.31 -5.26
N LEU A 51 -8.31 2.65 -4.74
CA LEU A 51 -7.26 3.32 -3.98
C LEU A 51 -6.37 4.17 -4.90
N LYS A 52 -5.79 5.23 -4.34
CA LYS A 52 -4.66 5.89 -4.99
C LYS A 52 -3.41 5.01 -4.87
N PRO A 53 -2.41 5.14 -5.77
CA PRO A 53 -1.26 4.23 -5.76
C PRO A 53 -0.47 4.19 -4.46
N ASP A 54 -0.36 5.31 -3.73
CA ASP A 54 0.28 5.38 -2.42
C ASP A 54 -0.47 4.58 -1.34
N CYS A 55 -1.81 4.69 -1.34
CA CYS A 55 -2.69 3.91 -0.47
C CYS A 55 -2.75 2.43 -0.92
N GLY A 56 -2.72 2.18 -2.22
CA GLY A 56 -2.68 0.86 -2.83
C GLY A 56 -1.44 0.10 -2.42
N LEU A 57 -0.25 0.71 -2.52
CA LEU A 57 1.02 0.13 -2.07
C LEU A 57 0.97 -0.30 -0.60
N LEU A 58 0.48 0.57 0.29
CA LEU A 58 0.39 0.26 1.72
C LEU A 58 -0.62 -0.86 2.00
N CYS A 59 -1.79 -0.83 1.34
CA CYS A 59 -2.81 -1.87 1.43
C CYS A 59 -2.26 -3.23 0.97
N LEU A 60 -1.60 -3.26 -0.19
CA LEU A 60 -1.03 -4.47 -0.77
C LEU A 60 0.13 -5.02 0.06
N ALA A 61 1.00 -4.17 0.61
CA ALA A 61 2.06 -4.59 1.51
C ALA A 61 1.49 -5.21 2.81
N LEU A 62 0.41 -4.67 3.35
CA LEU A 62 -0.30 -5.27 4.48
C LEU A 62 -0.88 -6.65 4.11
N CYS A 63 -1.49 -6.79 2.93
CA CYS A 63 -2.02 -8.06 2.43
C CYS A 63 -0.90 -9.10 2.22
N ALA A 64 0.21 -8.71 1.60
CA ALA A 64 1.36 -9.56 1.37
C ALA A 64 2.01 -10.03 2.68
N SER A 65 2.07 -9.16 3.70
CA SER A 65 2.51 -9.54 5.05
C SER A 65 1.60 -10.62 5.67
N GLU A 66 0.28 -10.51 5.50
CA GLU A 66 -0.67 -11.54 5.98
C GLU A 66 -0.51 -12.88 5.23
N ILE A 67 -0.36 -12.84 3.90
CA ILE A 67 -0.09 -14.04 3.08
C ILE A 67 1.20 -14.72 3.57
N ALA A 68 2.29 -13.96 3.69
CA ALA A 68 3.57 -14.51 4.12
C ALA A 68 3.52 -15.13 5.53
N ALA A 69 2.75 -14.52 6.44
CA ALA A 69 2.53 -15.04 7.78
C ALA A 69 1.73 -16.35 7.79
N TYR A 70 0.74 -16.49 6.89
CA TYR A 70 -0.10 -17.68 6.82
C TYR A 70 0.56 -18.85 6.07
N TYR A 71 1.39 -18.55 5.08
CA TYR A 71 2.13 -19.54 4.29
C TYR A 71 3.64 -19.50 4.55
N PRO A 72 4.12 -19.67 5.80
CA PRO A 72 5.53 -19.50 6.15
C PRO A 72 6.43 -20.61 5.57
N HIS A 73 5.82 -21.68 5.05
CA HIS A 73 6.51 -22.80 4.42
C HIS A 73 6.85 -22.54 2.95
N ALA A 74 6.23 -21.53 2.31
CA ALA A 74 6.58 -21.16 0.96
C ALA A 74 8.03 -20.60 0.94
N PRO A 75 8.93 -21.13 0.09
CA PRO A 75 10.34 -20.73 0.02
C PRO A 75 10.60 -19.22 -0.07
N ILE A 76 9.69 -18.45 -0.67
CA ILE A 76 9.83 -17.00 -0.88
C ILE A 76 9.08 -16.17 0.18
N ALA A 77 8.26 -16.78 1.05
CA ALA A 77 7.46 -16.06 2.04
C ALA A 77 8.30 -15.18 2.98
N GLY A 78 9.50 -15.63 3.36
CA GLY A 78 10.40 -14.83 4.19
C GLY A 78 10.83 -13.52 3.52
N THR A 79 11.11 -13.55 2.21
CA THR A 79 11.46 -12.35 1.44
C THR A 79 10.24 -11.45 1.25
N LEU A 80 9.08 -12.04 0.93
CA LEU A 80 7.82 -11.31 0.82
C LEU A 80 7.48 -10.56 2.12
N ALA A 81 7.64 -11.22 3.28
CA ALA A 81 7.43 -10.61 4.58
C ALA A 81 8.41 -9.45 4.85
N LEU A 82 9.71 -9.66 4.59
CA LEU A 82 10.71 -8.61 4.80
C LEU A 82 10.45 -7.37 3.95
N GLU A 83 10.10 -7.56 2.68
CA GLU A 83 9.83 -6.47 1.76
C GLU A 83 8.55 -5.72 2.12
N SER A 84 7.49 -6.46 2.43
CA SER A 84 6.23 -5.90 2.93
C SER A 84 6.47 -5.04 4.18
N GLU A 85 7.29 -5.54 5.11
CA GLU A 85 7.63 -4.83 6.35
C GLU A 85 8.47 -3.58 6.12
N ARG A 86 9.38 -3.59 5.12
CA ARG A 86 10.11 -2.40 4.69
C ARG A 86 9.14 -1.33 4.19
N ILE A 87 8.26 -1.68 3.25
CA ILE A 87 7.26 -0.78 2.66
C ILE A 87 6.35 -0.20 3.75
N ILE A 88 5.81 -1.06 4.63
CA ILE A 88 4.94 -0.60 5.73
C ILE A 88 5.69 0.37 6.65
N ALA A 89 6.95 0.10 7.00
CA ALA A 89 7.73 0.98 7.85
C ALA A 89 8.01 2.35 7.19
N GLU A 90 8.25 2.35 5.88
CA GLU A 90 8.55 3.55 5.09
C GLU A 90 7.30 4.42 4.87
N PHE A 91 6.20 3.84 4.38
CA PHE A 91 5.00 4.58 3.98
C PHE A 91 3.94 4.66 5.08
N GLY A 92 3.90 3.72 6.01
CA GLY A 92 2.86 3.65 7.04
C GLY A 92 2.90 4.82 8.02
N SER A 93 4.10 5.30 8.39
CA SER A 93 4.26 6.47 9.27
C SER A 93 3.77 7.75 8.58
N LEU A 94 4.17 7.93 7.31
CA LEU A 94 3.71 9.04 6.46
C LEU A 94 2.18 9.05 6.34
N TRP A 95 1.59 7.88 6.10
CA TRP A 95 0.15 7.72 5.98
C TRP A 95 -0.59 8.07 7.29
N LEU A 96 -0.11 7.60 8.45
CA LEU A 96 -0.74 7.89 9.75
C LEU A 96 -0.67 9.38 10.12
N HIS A 97 0.42 10.06 9.76
CA HIS A 97 0.52 11.50 9.93
C HIS A 97 -0.47 12.25 9.02
N HIS A 98 -0.64 11.81 7.77
CA HIS A 98 -1.63 12.38 6.85
C HIS A 98 -3.07 12.11 7.30
N SER A 99 -3.39 10.89 7.72
CA SER A 99 -4.77 10.48 8.09
C SER A 99 -5.28 11.13 9.37
N THR A 100 -4.38 11.51 10.28
CA THR A 100 -4.73 12.23 11.52
C THR A 100 -4.90 13.73 11.35
N GLY A 101 -4.67 14.28 10.15
CA GLY A 101 -4.68 15.72 9.90
C GLY A 101 -3.53 16.47 10.58
N LEU A 102 -2.58 15.74 11.17
CA LEU A 102 -1.32 16.26 11.65
C LEU A 102 -0.42 16.49 10.44
N GLN A 103 -0.73 17.51 9.65
CA GLN A 103 0.21 18.10 8.71
C GLN A 103 1.38 18.67 9.51
N ALA A 104 2.32 17.81 9.92
CA ALA A 104 3.69 18.24 10.00
C ALA A 104 4.01 18.87 8.65
N GLN A 105 4.77 19.95 8.66
CA GLN A 105 5.29 20.61 7.46
C GLN A 105 6.26 19.64 6.74
N ASN A 106 5.74 18.51 6.25
CA ASN A 106 6.48 17.62 5.39
C ASN A 106 6.74 18.44 4.14
N ASP A 107 8.02 18.71 3.91
CA ASP A 107 8.48 19.42 2.73
C ASP A 107 7.87 18.69 1.53
N ILE A 108 7.25 19.44 0.62
CA ILE A 108 6.71 18.92 -0.65
C ILE A 108 7.78 18.08 -1.36
N ARG A 109 9.05 18.43 -1.13
CA ARG A 109 10.22 17.68 -1.58
C ARG A 109 10.31 16.27 -1.00
N THR A 110 10.12 16.09 0.30
CA THR A 110 10.13 14.78 0.97
C THR A 110 8.96 13.91 0.50
N ILE A 111 7.76 14.49 0.36
CA ILE A 111 6.61 13.75 -0.18
C ILE A 111 6.91 13.28 -1.61
N ARG A 112 7.45 14.16 -2.45
CA ARG A 112 7.79 13.84 -3.85
C ARG A 112 8.92 12.81 -3.96
N GLU A 113 9.92 12.88 -3.07
CA GLU A 113 10.99 11.89 -2.98
C GLU A 113 10.46 10.51 -2.60
N SER A 114 9.47 10.41 -1.70
CA SER A 114 8.82 9.13 -1.40
C SER A 114 7.93 8.62 -2.55
N LEU A 115 7.21 9.51 -3.24
CA LEU A 115 6.33 9.11 -4.35
C LEU A 115 7.07 8.52 -5.55
N VAL A 116 8.35 8.87 -5.75
CA VAL A 116 9.12 8.39 -6.92
C VAL A 116 9.42 6.90 -6.89
N HIS A 117 9.43 6.31 -5.69
CA HIS A 117 9.77 4.90 -5.47
C HIS A 117 8.54 3.98 -5.53
N ILE A 118 7.32 4.54 -5.48
CA ILE A 118 6.07 3.77 -5.42
C ILE A 118 5.92 2.78 -6.60
N PRO A 119 6.17 3.16 -7.87
CA PRO A 119 6.04 2.20 -8.96
C PRO A 119 6.99 1.01 -8.83
N GLU A 120 8.25 1.27 -8.49
CA GLU A 120 9.28 0.24 -8.31
C GLU A 120 8.91 -0.69 -7.14
N ASP A 121 8.48 -0.13 -6.01
CA ASP A 121 8.05 -0.90 -4.85
C ASP A 121 6.83 -1.79 -5.16
N LEU A 122 5.90 -1.30 -5.98
CA LEU A 122 4.74 -2.07 -6.43
C LEU A 122 5.14 -3.20 -7.39
N GLU A 123 6.04 -2.96 -8.33
CA GLU A 123 6.55 -4.02 -9.22
C GLU A 123 7.29 -5.12 -8.43
N VAL A 124 8.16 -4.72 -7.51
CA VAL A 124 8.88 -5.67 -6.63
C VAL A 124 7.88 -6.49 -5.82
N LEU A 125 6.84 -5.87 -5.28
CA LEU A 125 5.82 -6.58 -4.53
C LEU A 125 5.06 -7.57 -5.42
N ALA A 126 4.71 -7.18 -6.65
CA ALA A 126 4.06 -8.06 -7.62
C ALA A 126 4.91 -9.29 -7.95
N ASP A 127 6.20 -9.08 -8.24
CA ASP A 127 7.12 -10.17 -8.57
C ASP A 127 7.32 -11.15 -7.41
N LEU A 128 7.35 -10.63 -6.17
CA LEU A 128 7.42 -11.49 -4.97
C LEU A 128 6.12 -12.27 -4.73
N LEU A 129 4.97 -11.70 -5.05
CA LEU A 129 3.68 -12.37 -4.97
C LEU A 129 3.56 -13.49 -6.02
N ASP A 130 3.97 -13.23 -7.26
CA ASP A 130 4.04 -14.23 -8.33
C ASP A 130 5.00 -15.38 -7.96
N ALA A 131 6.18 -15.03 -7.44
CA ALA A 131 7.14 -16.03 -6.98
C ALA A 131 6.60 -16.85 -5.80
N THR A 132 5.89 -16.21 -4.87
CA THR A 132 5.25 -16.90 -3.74
C THR A 132 4.17 -17.85 -4.24
N GLN A 133 3.27 -17.40 -5.11
CA GLN A 133 2.24 -18.21 -5.77
C GLN A 133 2.83 -19.46 -6.44
N ALA A 134 3.92 -19.29 -7.19
CA ALA A 134 4.58 -20.38 -7.91
C ALA A 134 5.20 -21.44 -6.99
N THR A 135 5.43 -21.10 -5.72
CA THR A 135 6.03 -21.99 -4.73
C THR A 135 5.04 -22.62 -3.74
N LEU A 136 3.77 -22.20 -3.77
CA LEU A 136 2.70 -22.81 -2.97
C LEU A 136 2.29 -24.17 -3.53
N ASP A 137 1.83 -25.07 -2.65
CA ASP A 137 1.33 -26.38 -3.06
C ASP A 137 0.09 -26.23 -3.96
N GLU A 138 -0.13 -27.18 -4.87
CA GLU A 138 -1.32 -27.18 -5.75
C GLU A 138 -2.65 -27.26 -4.97
N ALA A 139 -2.61 -27.76 -3.73
CA ALA A 139 -3.76 -27.82 -2.85
C ALA A 139 -4.10 -26.46 -2.20
N ASP A 140 -3.16 -25.52 -2.13
CA ASP A 140 -3.33 -24.20 -1.51
C ASP A 140 -3.99 -23.21 -2.47
N ILE A 141 -5.17 -23.58 -2.98
CA ILE A 141 -5.89 -22.81 -4.01
C ILE A 141 -6.12 -21.37 -3.54
N THR A 142 -6.61 -21.18 -2.30
CA THR A 142 -6.86 -19.84 -1.75
C THR A 142 -5.61 -18.97 -1.75
N GLY A 143 -4.48 -19.48 -1.23
CA GLY A 143 -3.22 -18.73 -1.19
C GLY A 143 -2.73 -18.35 -2.58
N ARG A 144 -2.86 -19.28 -3.54
CA ARG A 144 -2.48 -19.04 -4.93
C ARG A 144 -3.36 -17.99 -5.61
N THR A 145 -4.67 -18.04 -5.41
CA THR A 145 -5.59 -17.03 -5.96
C THR A 145 -5.34 -15.66 -5.33
N LEU A 146 -5.15 -15.60 -4.01
CA LEU A 146 -4.84 -14.33 -3.33
C LEU A 146 -3.53 -13.72 -3.82
N CYS A 147 -2.47 -14.51 -3.97
CA CYS A 147 -1.21 -14.01 -4.55
C CYS A 147 -1.42 -13.44 -5.96
N ASP A 148 -2.15 -14.16 -6.82
CA ASP A 148 -2.45 -13.73 -8.20
C ASP A 148 -3.19 -12.39 -8.23
N MET A 149 -4.26 -12.27 -7.45
CA MET A 149 -5.04 -11.03 -7.34
C MET A 149 -4.19 -9.86 -6.84
N MET A 150 -3.40 -10.07 -5.78
CA MET A 150 -2.56 -9.02 -5.22
C MET A 150 -1.46 -8.61 -6.19
N ALA A 151 -0.87 -9.55 -6.93
CA ALA A 151 0.15 -9.25 -7.94
C ALA A 151 -0.44 -8.43 -9.10
N LEU A 152 -1.64 -8.81 -9.58
CA LEU A 152 -2.35 -8.07 -10.62
C LEU A 152 -2.67 -6.63 -10.18
N GLN A 153 -3.15 -6.45 -8.93
CA GLN A 153 -3.41 -5.12 -8.38
C GLN A 153 -2.13 -4.31 -8.20
N ALA A 154 -1.04 -4.92 -7.76
CA ALA A 154 0.24 -4.25 -7.61
C ALA A 154 0.74 -3.69 -8.96
N ARG A 155 0.67 -4.48 -10.04
CA ARG A 155 1.03 -4.03 -11.39
C ARG A 155 0.12 -2.89 -11.87
N ALA A 156 -1.19 -2.98 -11.67
CA ALA A 156 -2.12 -1.91 -12.06
C ALA A 156 -1.87 -0.58 -11.32
N HIS A 157 -1.53 -0.67 -10.03
CA HIS A 157 -1.13 0.52 -9.26
C HIS A 157 0.23 1.05 -9.68
N ALA A 158 1.17 0.18 -10.10
CA ALA A 158 2.48 0.60 -10.59
C ALA A 158 2.32 1.46 -11.85
N GLU A 159 1.56 0.97 -12.84
CA GLU A 159 1.22 1.72 -14.06
C GLU A 159 0.57 3.08 -13.72
N SER A 160 -0.40 3.08 -12.79
CA SER A 160 -1.08 4.30 -12.34
C SER A 160 -0.12 5.29 -11.68
N ALA A 161 0.81 4.80 -10.86
CA ALA A 161 1.83 5.62 -10.20
C ALA A 161 2.82 6.22 -11.21
N GLU A 162 3.23 5.46 -12.23
CA GLU A 162 4.09 5.97 -13.30
C GLU A 162 3.43 7.11 -14.07
N ASP A 163 2.14 6.94 -14.42
CA ASP A 163 1.35 7.98 -15.09
C ASP A 163 1.21 9.24 -14.23
N GLU A 164 0.95 9.10 -12.93
CA GLU A 164 0.92 10.22 -11.99
C GLU A 164 2.27 10.95 -11.91
N LEU A 165 3.38 10.22 -11.79
CA LEU A 165 4.72 10.79 -11.77
C LEU A 165 5.08 11.49 -13.09
N HIS A 166 4.70 10.92 -14.22
CA HIS A 166 4.89 11.54 -15.53
C HIS A 166 4.14 12.88 -15.62
N ASN A 167 2.88 12.90 -15.18
CA ASN A 167 2.06 14.12 -15.15
C ASN A 167 2.63 15.20 -14.21
N ILE A 168 3.15 14.80 -13.04
CA ILE A 168 3.83 15.72 -12.10
C ILE A 168 5.11 16.30 -12.70
N ASN A 169 5.89 15.50 -13.44
CA ASN A 169 7.14 15.96 -14.06
C ASN A 169 6.91 16.87 -15.27
N LEU A 170 5.77 16.75 -15.96
CA LEU A 170 5.38 17.62 -17.08
C LEU A 170 4.80 18.97 -16.63
N MET A 171 4.30 19.10 -15.40
CA MET A 171 3.87 20.38 -14.86
C MET A 171 5.04 21.12 -14.20
N PRO A 172 5.52 22.26 -14.75
CA PRO A 172 6.50 23.07 -14.05
C PRO A 172 5.89 23.54 -12.73
N LEU A 173 6.64 23.35 -11.63
CA LEU A 173 6.31 23.92 -10.32
C LEU A 173 5.89 25.39 -10.54
N PRO A 174 4.76 25.85 -9.97
CA PRO A 174 4.43 27.26 -10.00
C PRO A 174 5.64 27.99 -9.45
N ARG A 175 6.32 28.79 -10.28
CA ARG A 175 7.37 29.70 -9.80
C ARG A 175 6.76 30.43 -8.63
N ALA A 176 7.37 30.26 -7.45
CA ALA A 176 6.88 30.81 -6.19
C ALA A 176 6.25 32.18 -6.46
N ALA A 177 4.92 32.23 -6.34
CA ALA A 177 4.22 33.48 -6.35
C ALA A 177 4.62 34.17 -5.05
N THR A 178 5.71 34.93 -5.13
CA THR A 178 6.03 35.99 -4.20
C THR A 178 4.91 37.01 -4.32
N GLU A 179 3.77 36.78 -3.65
CA GLU A 179 2.81 37.80 -3.23
C GLU A 179 1.58 37.16 -2.56
N GLN A 180 1.54 37.31 -1.24
CA GLN A 180 0.35 37.54 -0.41
C GLN A 180 -0.99 36.97 -0.93
N ALA A 181 -1.39 35.79 -0.43
CA ALA A 181 -2.78 35.36 -0.53
C ALA A 181 -3.35 35.07 0.87
N LYS A 182 -4.39 35.85 1.20
CA LYS A 182 -5.24 35.77 2.39
C LYS A 182 -5.70 34.35 2.65
N ILE A 183 -5.72 33.99 3.93
CA ILE A 183 -6.41 32.84 4.50
C ILE A 183 -7.87 32.85 4.02
N ILE A 184 -8.26 31.88 3.19
CA ILE A 184 -9.66 31.57 2.90
C ILE A 184 -10.03 30.35 3.75
N PRO A 185 -10.98 30.45 4.69
CA PRO A 185 -11.43 29.30 5.47
C PRO A 185 -12.38 28.44 4.62
N PHE A 186 -12.13 27.12 4.57
CA PHE A 186 -13.06 26.15 3.99
C PHE A 186 -14.12 25.72 5.03
N PRO A 187 -15.37 25.42 4.63
CA PRO A 187 -16.51 25.38 5.54
C PRO A 187 -16.63 24.06 6.29
N ALA A 188 -17.10 24.15 7.52
CA ALA A 188 -17.43 23.03 8.37
C ALA A 188 -18.53 22.16 7.74
N ARG A 189 -18.33 20.83 7.76
CA ARG A 189 -19.38 19.86 7.42
C ARG A 189 -20.33 19.72 8.62
N HIS A 190 -21.62 19.79 8.31
CA HIS A 190 -22.73 19.43 9.21
C HIS A 190 -22.92 17.92 9.25
#